data_AF-I4AQL3-F1
#
_entry.id   AF-I4AQL3-F1
#
_cell.length_a   1.000
_cell.length_b   1.000
_cell.length_c   1.000
_cell.angle_alpha   90.00
_cell.angle_beta   90.00
_cell.angle_gamma   90.00
#
_symmetry.space_group_name_H-M   'P 1'
#
loop_
_entity.id
_entity.type
_entity.pdbx_description
1 polymer ?
#
loop_
_entity_poly.entity_id
_entity_poly.type
_entity_poly.pdbx_seq_one_letter_code
_entity_poly.pdbx_strand_id
1 'polypeptide(L)'
;MKILDRENIGIILLMLLNIGFTYLLVVQATLYYGFLHVPLGKESINEATKLTSYDSTLIIGITILSIIAFLINYIILKKMILSKKSFLIGCIIIFIGISISIPFSLPARESFLHYKSGKMKLQDYLSEKMISEVQLIDHSKTIQVKGIDDFMEDIGGTQYRRGMWKYAKKTRIMLRYTDGSLDSIYANGSLFDYKGKIFFADKNIIEKYLTE
;
A
#
# COMPACT_ATOMS: atom_id res chain seq x y z
N MET A 1 13.14 34.97 31.81
CA MET A 1 12.48 34.11 30.80
C MET A 1 11.46 34.98 30.07
N LYS A 2 11.80 35.50 28.89
CA LYS A 2 10.89 36.40 28.14
C LYS A 2 9.68 35.56 27.70
N ILE A 3 8.49 35.95 28.16
CA ILE A 3 7.22 35.40 27.71
C ILE A 3 7.22 35.55 26.18
N LEU A 4 7.16 34.44 25.46
CA LEU A 4 7.06 34.44 24.01
C LEU A 4 5.78 35.23 23.67
N ASP A 5 5.94 36.41 23.04
CA ASP A 5 4.78 37.22 22.65
C ASP A 5 3.81 36.36 21.84
N ARG A 6 2.50 36.51 22.11
CA ARG A 6 1.44 35.72 21.45
C ARG A 6 1.56 35.73 19.92
N GLU A 7 2.06 36.82 19.33
CA GLU A 7 2.36 36.93 17.89
C GLU A 7 3.41 35.90 17.43
N ASN A 8 4.49 35.72 18.20
CA ASN A 8 5.58 34.81 17.86
C ASN A 8 5.14 33.34 17.96
N ILE A 9 4.28 33.01 18.95
CA ILE A 9 3.67 31.69 19.07
C ILE A 9 2.80 31.40 17.84
N GLY A 10 1.97 32.36 17.42
CA GLY A 10 1.13 32.22 16.23
C GLY A 10 1.96 31.94 14.98
N ILE A 11 3.00 32.74 14.72
CA ILE A 11 3.88 32.57 13.56
C ILE A 11 4.52 31.17 13.54
N ILE A 12 5.05 30.70 14.67
CA ILE A 12 5.64 29.35 14.79
C ILE A 12 4.60 28.27 14.50
N LEU A 13 3.40 28.40 15.07
CA LEU A 13 2.34 27.42 14.88
C LEU A 13 1.89 27.34 13.40
N LEU A 14 1.84 28.49 12.73
CA LEU A 14 1.50 28.56 11.31
C LEU A 14 2.62 28.04 10.41
N MET A 15 3.89 28.19 10.79
CA MET A 15 5.01 27.51 10.11
C MET A 15 4.87 26.00 10.23
N LEU A 16 4.59 25.46 11.42
CA LEU A 16 4.36 24.03 11.63
C LEU A 16 3.16 23.52 10.81
N LEU A 17 2.08 24.28 10.76
CA LEU A 17 0.88 23.95 9.98
C LEU A 17 1.20 23.87 8.48
N ASN A 18 2.00 24.81 7.96
CA ASN A 18 2.43 24.84 6.57
C ASN A 18 3.34 23.68 6.21
N ILE A 19 4.27 23.31 7.09
CA ILE A 19 5.13 22.13 6.93
C ILE A 19 4.27 20.86 6.86
N GLY A 20 3.29 20.73 7.77
CA GLY A 20 2.33 19.62 7.76
C GLY A 20 1.49 19.57 6.48
N PHE A 21 1.03 20.72 5.98
CA PHE A 21 0.28 20.79 4.72
C PHE A 21 1.15 20.42 3.51
N THR A 22 2.41 20.88 3.47
CA THR A 22 3.37 20.48 2.44
C THR A 22 3.61 18.97 2.45
N TYR A 23 3.80 18.37 3.63
CA TYR A 23 3.93 16.92 3.76
C TYR A 23 2.71 16.20 3.21
N LEU A 24 1.50 16.69 3.52
CA LEU A 24 0.25 16.13 3.02
C LEU A 24 0.17 16.17 1.48
N LEU A 25 0.56 17.29 0.86
CA LEU A 25 0.62 17.42 -0.60
C LEU A 25 1.63 16.45 -1.25
N VAL A 26 2.79 16.23 -0.63
CA VAL A 26 3.80 15.27 -1.12
C VAL A 26 3.28 13.83 -1.04
N VAL A 27 2.64 13.45 0.07
CA VAL A 27 2.02 12.13 0.23
C VAL A 27 0.93 11.93 -0.83
N GLN A 28 0.09 12.94 -1.04
CA GLN A 28 -0.98 12.91 -2.04
C GLN A 28 -0.43 12.77 -3.46
N ALA A 29 0.59 13.55 -3.84
CA ALA A 29 1.27 13.42 -5.13
C ALA A 29 1.91 12.03 -5.32
N THR A 30 2.51 11.47 -4.26
CA THR A 30 3.11 10.12 -4.31
C THR A 30 2.06 9.04 -4.51
N LEU A 31 0.89 9.15 -3.86
CA LEU A 31 -0.23 8.22 -4.05
C LEU A 31 -0.74 8.29 -5.49
N TYR A 32 -0.97 9.48 -6.04
CA TYR A 32 -1.42 9.65 -7.43
C TYR A 32 -0.37 9.20 -8.44
N TYR A 33 0.90 9.51 -8.21
CA TYR A 33 1.98 9.00 -9.06
C TYR A 33 2.05 7.48 -9.01
N GLY A 34 1.89 6.86 -7.83
CA GLY A 34 1.76 5.43 -7.67
C GLY A 34 0.61 4.85 -8.51
N PHE A 35 -0.56 5.50 -8.52
CA PHE A 35 -1.65 5.10 -9.42
C PHE A 35 -1.27 5.17 -10.91
N LEU A 36 -0.44 6.14 -11.31
CA LEU A 36 -0.05 6.34 -12.71
C LEU A 36 1.11 5.43 -13.18
N HIS A 37 2.00 5.00 -12.27
CA HIS A 37 3.27 4.36 -12.60
C HIS A 37 3.51 2.99 -11.96
N VAL A 38 2.58 2.41 -11.20
CA VAL A 38 2.66 0.97 -10.88
C VAL A 38 2.78 0.22 -12.21
N PRO A 39 3.77 -0.68 -12.39
CA PRO A 39 4.14 -1.24 -13.68
C PRO A 39 3.02 -2.14 -14.15
N LEU A 40 2.12 -1.55 -14.90
CA LEU A 40 0.92 -2.20 -15.32
C LEU A 40 0.68 -1.78 -16.75
N GLY A 41 0.57 -2.76 -17.65
CA GLY A 41 0.22 -2.51 -19.04
C GLY A 41 -1.03 -1.64 -19.17
N LYS A 42 -1.19 -0.96 -20.30
CA LYS A 42 -2.26 0.01 -20.61
C LYS A 42 -3.68 -0.37 -20.12
N GLU A 43 -4.01 -1.65 -20.02
CA GLU A 43 -5.32 -2.15 -19.57
C GLU A 43 -5.62 -1.87 -18.09
N SER A 44 -4.59 -1.83 -17.25
CA SER A 44 -4.70 -1.69 -15.80
C SER A 44 -5.04 -0.27 -15.31
N ILE A 45 -4.62 0.77 -16.04
CA ILE A 45 -4.92 2.16 -15.74
C ILE A 45 -6.42 2.38 -15.92
N ASN A 46 -7.02 1.72 -16.93
CA ASN A 46 -8.45 1.70 -17.16
C ASN A 46 -9.22 0.90 -16.09
N GLU A 47 -8.63 -0.14 -15.50
CA GLU A 47 -9.24 -0.89 -14.40
C GLU A 47 -9.14 -0.17 -13.05
N ALA A 48 -8.00 0.44 -12.75
CA ALA A 48 -7.80 1.21 -11.52
C ALA A 48 -8.67 2.48 -11.52
N THR A 49 -8.81 3.16 -12.65
CA THR A 49 -9.73 4.31 -12.82
C THR A 49 -11.19 3.90 -12.66
N LYS A 50 -11.61 2.74 -13.19
CA LYS A 50 -12.94 2.15 -12.95
C LYS A 50 -13.21 1.88 -11.46
N LEU A 51 -12.21 1.41 -10.71
CA LEU A 51 -12.33 1.14 -9.27
C LEU A 51 -12.36 2.41 -8.41
N THR A 52 -11.64 3.47 -8.80
CA THR A 52 -11.63 4.74 -8.07
C THR A 52 -12.84 5.63 -8.33
N SER A 53 -13.71 5.31 -9.31
CA SER A 53 -14.75 6.22 -9.83
C SER A 53 -14.24 7.57 -10.38
N TYR A 54 -12.92 7.77 -10.37
CA TYR A 54 -12.26 8.97 -10.88
C TYR A 54 -11.64 8.67 -12.24
N ASP A 55 -12.06 9.43 -13.23
CA ASP A 55 -11.43 9.44 -14.55
C ASP A 55 -9.95 9.84 -14.42
N SER A 56 -9.10 9.27 -15.28
CA SER A 56 -7.70 9.64 -15.47
C SER A 56 -7.49 11.15 -15.58
N THR A 57 -8.41 11.84 -16.24
CA THR A 57 -8.47 13.31 -16.38
C THR A 57 -8.58 14.01 -15.03
N LEU A 58 -9.35 13.43 -14.10
CA LEU A 58 -9.60 13.97 -12.77
C LEU A 58 -8.37 13.78 -11.87
N ILE A 59 -7.69 12.63 -11.98
CA ILE A 59 -6.42 12.37 -11.26
C ILE A 59 -5.32 13.35 -11.73
N ILE A 60 -5.18 13.57 -13.03
CA ILE A 60 -4.25 14.55 -13.60
C ILE A 60 -4.61 15.96 -13.11
N GLY A 61 -5.89 16.33 -13.14
CA GLY A 61 -6.38 17.62 -12.66
C GLY A 61 -6.05 17.86 -11.17
N ILE A 62 -6.28 16.87 -10.31
CA ILE A 62 -5.93 16.98 -8.88
C ILE A 62 -4.42 17.09 -8.69
N THR A 63 -3.63 16.36 -9.47
CA THR A 63 -2.16 16.42 -9.39
C THR A 63 -1.66 17.82 -9.73
N ILE A 64 -2.16 18.44 -10.81
CA ILE A 64 -1.82 19.81 -11.20
C ILE A 64 -2.27 20.79 -10.12
N LEU A 65 -3.50 20.65 -9.60
CA LEU A 65 -4.02 21.52 -8.55
C LEU A 65 -3.18 21.44 -7.26
N SER A 66 -2.69 20.25 -6.91
CA SER A 66 -1.82 20.02 -5.75
C SER A 66 -0.47 20.72 -5.92
N ILE A 67 0.10 20.69 -7.13
CA ILE A 67 1.35 21.43 -7.45
C ILE A 67 1.13 22.94 -7.34
N ILE A 68 0.01 23.45 -7.88
CA ILE A 68 -0.33 24.87 -7.77
C ILE A 68 -0.50 25.28 -6.30
N ALA A 69 -1.23 24.47 -5.51
CA ALA A 69 -1.41 24.69 -4.08
C ALA A 69 -0.07 24.70 -3.33
N PHE A 70 0.86 23.80 -3.67
CA PHE A 70 2.22 23.77 -3.11
C PHE A 70 2.98 25.06 -3.41
N LEU A 71 2.95 25.54 -4.66
CA LEU A 71 3.64 26.77 -5.08
C LEU A 71 3.06 28.00 -4.38
N ILE A 72 1.74 28.11 -4.31
CA ILE A 72 1.04 29.19 -3.58
C ILE A 72 1.46 29.16 -2.10
N ASN A 73 1.43 27.97 -1.49
CA ASN A 73 1.81 27.78 -0.10
C ASN A 73 3.26 28.23 0.17
N TYR A 74 4.19 27.81 -0.69
CA TYR A 74 5.59 28.22 -0.61
C TYR A 74 5.77 29.75 -0.68
N ILE A 75 5.07 30.43 -1.60
CA ILE A 75 5.14 31.88 -1.74
C ILE A 75 4.59 32.59 -0.49
N ILE A 76 3.50 32.08 0.09
CA ILE A 76 2.90 32.65 1.31
C ILE A 76 3.83 32.47 2.50
N LEU A 77 4.40 31.27 2.67
CA LEU A 77 5.36 31.00 3.74
C LEU A 77 6.56 31.94 3.64
N LYS A 78 7.10 32.14 2.43
CA LYS A 78 8.18 33.09 2.17
C LYS A 78 7.79 34.53 2.52
N LYS A 79 6.58 34.97 2.15
CA LYS A 79 6.06 36.32 2.49
C LYS A 79 5.74 36.49 3.97
N MET A 80 5.34 35.44 4.66
CA MET A 80 5.08 35.44 6.09
C MET A 80 6.34 35.63 6.91
N ILE A 81 7.46 35.01 6.51
CA ILE A 81 8.78 35.24 7.13
C ILE A 81 9.18 36.71 7.00
N LEU A 82 8.77 37.37 5.91
CA LEU A 82 9.14 38.76 5.60
C LEU A 82 8.13 39.81 6.09
N SER A 83 6.88 39.46 6.41
CA SER A 83 5.84 40.44 6.76
C SER A 83 4.83 39.93 7.81
N LYS A 84 4.55 40.78 8.81
CA LYS A 84 3.64 40.45 9.95
C LYS A 84 2.15 40.32 9.58
N LYS A 85 1.71 40.83 8.41
CA LYS A 85 0.28 40.88 8.02
C LYS A 85 -0.26 39.59 7.41
N SER A 86 0.58 38.58 7.18
CA SER A 86 0.25 37.40 6.38
C SER A 86 -0.34 36.21 7.17
N PHE A 87 -0.54 36.36 8.49
CA PHE A 87 -1.00 35.26 9.35
C PHE A 87 -2.41 34.74 8.99
N LEU A 88 -3.39 35.63 8.90
CA LEU A 88 -4.80 35.26 8.68
C LEU A 88 -5.01 34.63 7.29
N ILE A 89 -4.31 35.15 6.28
CA ILE A 89 -4.34 34.64 4.90
C ILE A 89 -3.74 33.23 4.83
N GLY A 90 -2.63 32.99 5.54
CA GLY A 90 -2.02 31.66 5.63
C GLY A 90 -2.97 30.63 6.26
N CYS A 91 -3.63 30.97 7.36
CA CYS A 91 -4.61 30.08 8.00
C CYS A 91 -5.77 29.70 7.08
N ILE A 92 -6.35 30.67 6.37
CA ILE A 92 -7.48 30.43 5.45
C ILE A 92 -7.06 29.46 4.33
N ILE A 93 -5.88 29.67 3.75
CA ILE A 93 -5.40 28.86 2.62
C ILE A 93 -5.11 27.42 3.05
N ILE A 94 -4.50 27.22 4.22
CA ILE A 94 -4.28 25.88 4.75
C ILE A 94 -5.60 25.19 5.08
N PHE A 95 -6.57 25.91 5.66
CA PHE A 95 -7.87 25.35 5.99
C PHE A 95 -8.63 24.87 4.73
N ILE A 96 -8.64 25.70 3.67
CA ILE A 96 -9.21 25.32 2.37
C ILE A 96 -8.45 24.11 1.80
N GLY A 97 -7.11 24.15 1.83
CA GLY A 97 -6.27 23.07 1.33
C GLY A 97 -6.55 21.73 2.02
N ILE A 98 -6.62 21.69 3.34
CA ILE A 98 -6.94 20.49 4.13
C ILE A 98 -8.36 20.02 3.85
N SER A 99 -9.33 20.94 3.82
CA SER A 99 -10.75 20.63 3.59
C SER A 99 -10.99 19.99 2.23
N ILE A 100 -10.21 20.38 1.21
CA ILE A 100 -10.24 19.75 -0.10
C ILE A 100 -9.41 18.45 -0.10
N SER A 101 -8.23 18.42 0.51
CA SER A 101 -7.31 17.29 0.34
C SER A 101 -7.76 16.01 1.08
N ILE A 102 -8.35 16.13 2.27
CA ILE A 102 -8.82 14.96 3.06
C ILE A 102 -9.88 14.12 2.33
N PRO A 103 -11.01 14.69 1.85
CA PRO A 103 -12.06 13.92 1.21
C PRO A 103 -11.62 13.26 -0.09
N PHE A 104 -10.59 13.77 -0.77
CA PHE A 104 -10.02 13.15 -1.96
C PHE A 104 -8.96 12.09 -1.64
N SER A 105 -8.18 12.27 -0.56
CA SER A 105 -7.08 11.36 -0.21
C SER A 105 -7.56 10.05 0.41
N LEU A 106 -8.64 10.09 1.22
CA LEU A 106 -9.15 8.89 1.88
C LEU A 106 -9.70 7.84 0.89
N PRO A 107 -10.59 8.18 -0.06
CA PRO A 107 -11.10 7.23 -1.05
C PRO A 107 -10.01 6.73 -2.00
N ALA A 108 -9.10 7.63 -2.41
CA ALA A 108 -7.96 7.26 -3.25
C ALA A 108 -7.04 6.26 -2.53
N ARG A 109 -6.74 6.48 -1.24
CA ARG A 109 -5.97 5.53 -0.44
C ARG A 109 -6.67 4.19 -0.31
N GLU A 110 -7.97 4.18 -0.02
CA GLU A 110 -8.73 2.93 0.11
C GLU A 110 -8.76 2.15 -1.20
N SER A 111 -9.03 2.83 -2.31
CA SER A 111 -9.02 2.25 -3.65
C SER A 111 -7.64 1.71 -4.03
N PHE A 112 -6.57 2.44 -3.72
CA PHE A 112 -5.20 2.00 -3.95
C PHE A 112 -4.91 0.72 -3.17
N LEU A 113 -5.29 0.71 -1.88
CA LEU A 113 -5.02 -0.42 -1.00
C LEU A 113 -5.86 -1.63 -1.39
N HIS A 114 -7.11 -1.44 -1.80
CA HIS A 114 -8.00 -2.50 -2.29
C HIS A 114 -7.46 -3.10 -3.59
N TYR A 115 -7.09 -2.26 -4.55
CA TYR A 115 -6.46 -2.67 -5.81
C TYR A 115 -5.17 -3.45 -5.56
N LYS A 116 -4.28 -2.89 -4.72
CA LYS A 116 -3.01 -3.52 -4.36
C LYS A 116 -3.25 -4.87 -3.70
N SER A 117 -4.24 -5.00 -2.81
CA SER A 117 -4.53 -6.29 -2.19
C SER A 117 -5.12 -7.33 -3.14
N GLY A 118 -6.01 -6.93 -4.05
CA GLY A 118 -6.63 -7.86 -5.00
C GLY A 118 -5.67 -8.36 -6.09
N LYS A 119 -4.61 -7.59 -6.41
CA LYS A 119 -3.63 -7.96 -7.44
C LYS A 119 -2.34 -8.56 -6.89
N MET A 120 -2.03 -8.37 -5.60
CA MET A 120 -0.86 -8.97 -4.96
C MET A 120 -1.04 -10.46 -4.77
N LYS A 121 -0.10 -11.22 -5.34
CA LYS A 121 -0.07 -12.68 -5.29
C LYS A 121 0.97 -13.17 -4.28
N LEU A 122 0.81 -14.39 -3.79
CA LEU A 122 1.83 -15.01 -2.92
C LEU A 122 3.19 -15.08 -3.62
N GLN A 123 3.19 -15.38 -4.94
CA GLN A 123 4.39 -15.46 -5.75
C GLN A 123 5.24 -14.18 -5.69
N ASP A 124 4.60 -13.00 -5.63
CA ASP A 124 5.29 -11.70 -5.55
C ASP A 124 6.14 -11.52 -4.27
N TYR A 125 5.92 -12.38 -3.26
CA TYR A 125 6.63 -12.35 -1.98
C TYR A 125 7.62 -13.50 -1.81
N LEU A 126 7.54 -14.51 -2.66
CA LEU A 126 8.49 -15.62 -2.63
C LEU A 126 9.86 -15.14 -3.11
N SER A 127 10.91 -15.82 -2.66
CA SER A 127 12.25 -15.52 -3.16
C SER A 127 12.34 -15.86 -4.66
N GLU A 128 13.03 -15.02 -5.43
CA GLU A 128 13.37 -15.31 -6.83
C GLU A 128 14.31 -16.52 -6.99
N LYS A 129 14.82 -17.06 -5.88
CA LYS A 129 15.63 -18.26 -5.86
C LYS A 129 14.84 -19.47 -6.33
N MET A 130 15.51 -20.35 -7.08
CA MET A 130 14.94 -21.60 -7.52
C MET A 130 14.66 -22.52 -6.32
N ILE A 131 13.43 -23.05 -6.28
CA ILE A 131 12.99 -24.00 -5.26
C ILE A 131 13.40 -25.40 -5.75
N SER A 132 14.14 -26.13 -4.91
CA SER A 132 14.61 -27.49 -5.21
C SER A 132 13.66 -28.55 -4.68
N GLU A 133 13.03 -28.31 -3.53
CA GLU A 133 12.11 -29.26 -2.91
C GLU A 133 10.97 -28.54 -2.19
N VAL A 134 9.78 -29.16 -2.21
CA VAL A 134 8.62 -28.72 -1.46
C VAL A 134 8.07 -29.90 -0.65
N GLN A 135 7.83 -29.67 0.64
CA GLN A 135 7.23 -30.65 1.54
C GLN A 135 6.00 -30.08 2.24
N LEU A 136 4.93 -30.85 2.27
CA LEU A 136 3.74 -30.57 3.06
C LEU A 136 3.85 -31.33 4.37
N ILE A 137 3.93 -30.61 5.48
CA ILE A 137 3.93 -31.18 6.83
C ILE A 137 2.54 -30.95 7.42
N ASP A 138 1.77 -32.03 7.50
CA ASP A 138 0.57 -32.11 8.32
C ASP A 138 0.93 -32.79 9.64
N HIS A 139 0.15 -32.58 10.70
CA HIS A 139 0.41 -33.05 12.07
C HIS A 139 0.84 -34.53 12.18
N SER A 140 0.44 -35.38 11.22
CA SER A 140 0.74 -36.81 11.23
C SER A 140 1.68 -37.27 10.11
N LYS A 141 1.96 -36.44 9.10
CA LYS A 141 2.63 -36.89 7.86
C LYS A 141 3.45 -35.77 7.22
N THR A 142 4.58 -36.13 6.66
CA THR A 142 5.34 -35.30 5.72
C THR A 142 5.18 -35.90 4.33
N ILE A 143 4.65 -35.11 3.40
CA ILE A 143 4.40 -35.50 2.02
C ILE A 143 5.31 -34.65 1.14
N GLN A 144 6.11 -35.31 0.31
CA GLN A 144 6.91 -34.62 -0.69
C GLN A 144 6.04 -34.32 -1.91
N VAL A 145 5.97 -33.06 -2.31
CA VAL A 145 5.16 -32.65 -3.46
C VAL A 145 5.84 -33.08 -4.74
N LYS A 146 5.13 -33.84 -5.57
CA LYS A 146 5.52 -34.13 -6.96
C LYS A 146 5.00 -32.98 -7.84
N GLY A 147 5.80 -32.55 -8.83
CA GLY A 147 5.43 -31.41 -9.68
C GLY A 147 5.51 -30.07 -8.93
N ILE A 148 6.73 -29.67 -8.55
CA ILE A 148 6.96 -28.43 -7.80
C ILE A 148 6.42 -27.22 -8.55
N ASP A 149 6.63 -27.15 -9.87
CA ASP A 149 6.21 -26.01 -10.69
C ASP A 149 4.69 -25.80 -10.64
N ASP A 150 3.91 -26.88 -10.84
CA ASP A 150 2.45 -26.85 -10.78
C ASP A 150 1.96 -26.42 -9.38
N PHE A 151 2.57 -26.98 -8.33
CA PHE A 151 2.23 -26.60 -6.96
C PHE A 151 2.52 -25.12 -6.69
N MET A 152 3.67 -24.64 -7.14
CA MET A 152 4.08 -23.25 -6.97
C MET A 152 3.22 -22.29 -7.78
N GLU A 153 2.71 -22.69 -8.95
CA GLU A 153 1.71 -21.93 -9.71
C GLU A 153 0.39 -21.84 -8.94
N ASP A 154 -0.12 -22.99 -8.46
CA ASP A 154 -1.38 -23.06 -7.72
C ASP A 154 -1.35 -22.21 -6.44
N ILE A 155 -0.33 -22.37 -5.58
CA ILE A 155 -0.21 -21.54 -4.36
C ILE A 155 0.21 -20.11 -4.69
N GLY A 156 1.03 -19.92 -5.72
CA GLY A 156 1.55 -18.62 -6.14
C GLY A 156 0.45 -17.68 -6.57
N GLY A 157 -0.61 -18.20 -7.19
CA GLY A 157 -1.81 -17.46 -7.60
C GLY A 157 -2.70 -16.93 -6.47
N THR A 158 -2.47 -17.35 -5.22
CA THR A 158 -3.29 -16.93 -4.07
C THR A 158 -3.18 -15.42 -3.82
N GLN A 159 -4.31 -14.76 -3.54
CA GLN A 159 -4.39 -13.31 -3.46
C GLN A 159 -4.23 -12.80 -2.02
N TYR A 160 -3.50 -11.69 -1.86
CA TYR A 160 -3.29 -11.07 -0.55
C TYR A 160 -4.61 -10.56 0.05
N ARG A 161 -4.91 -10.99 1.27
CA ARG A 161 -6.03 -10.52 2.07
C ARG A 161 -5.52 -9.69 3.23
N ARG A 162 -5.85 -8.40 3.22
CA ARG A 162 -5.52 -7.50 4.33
C ARG A 162 -6.38 -7.82 5.55
N GLY A 163 -5.79 -7.72 6.74
CA GLY A 163 -6.49 -7.85 8.02
C GLY A 163 -5.81 -8.84 8.96
N MET A 164 -6.25 -8.86 10.23
CA MET A 164 -5.86 -9.90 11.17
C MET A 164 -6.82 -11.08 10.99
N TRP A 165 -6.32 -12.15 10.37
CA TRP A 165 -7.10 -13.37 10.19
C TRP A 165 -6.66 -14.41 11.22
N LYS A 166 -7.62 -14.95 11.96
CA LYS A 166 -7.41 -16.13 12.80
C LYS A 166 -7.91 -17.35 12.04
N TYR A 167 -7.04 -18.33 11.84
CA TYR A 167 -7.39 -19.60 11.21
C TYR A 167 -6.54 -20.72 11.78
N ALA A 168 -7.02 -21.96 11.67
CA ALA A 168 -6.29 -23.13 12.13
C ALA A 168 -5.14 -23.44 11.16
N LYS A 169 -3.88 -23.28 11.60
CA LYS A 169 -2.68 -23.60 10.83
C LYS A 169 -2.47 -25.12 10.75
N LYS A 170 -3.21 -25.79 9.87
CA LYS A 170 -3.23 -27.25 9.76
C LYS A 170 -1.99 -27.83 9.09
N THR A 171 -1.49 -27.14 8.05
CA THR A 171 -0.38 -27.63 7.22
C THR A 171 0.75 -26.62 7.22
N ARG A 172 1.99 -27.08 7.30
CA ARG A 172 3.19 -26.28 7.08
C ARG A 172 3.84 -26.70 5.77
N ILE A 173 3.89 -25.78 4.82
CA ILE A 173 4.60 -25.96 3.55
C ILE A 173 6.05 -25.55 3.80
N MET A 174 6.98 -26.47 3.61
CA MET A 174 8.41 -26.23 3.70
C MET A 174 8.97 -26.10 2.29
N LEU A 175 9.65 -25.00 2.02
CA LEU A 175 10.35 -24.73 0.77
C LEU A 175 11.85 -24.86 1.02
N ARG A 176 12.52 -25.69 0.23
CA ARG A 176 13.99 -25.74 0.17
C ARG A 176 14.44 -25.13 -1.14
N TYR A 177 15.38 -24.20 -1.05
CA TYR A 177 15.99 -23.56 -2.21
C TYR A 177 17.25 -24.30 -2.65
N THR A 178 17.65 -24.09 -3.90
CA THR A 178 18.88 -24.67 -4.47
C THR A 178 20.16 -24.25 -3.75
N ASP A 179 20.15 -23.11 -3.07
CA ASP A 179 21.27 -22.63 -2.23
C ASP A 179 21.29 -23.24 -0.82
N GLY A 180 20.37 -24.16 -0.52
CA GLY A 180 20.23 -24.82 0.77
C GLY A 180 19.44 -24.03 1.81
N SER A 181 18.99 -22.81 1.49
CA SER A 181 18.12 -22.05 2.41
C SER A 181 16.72 -22.68 2.53
N LEU A 182 16.07 -22.45 3.66
CA LEU A 182 14.75 -22.97 3.97
C LEU A 182 13.79 -21.82 4.27
N ASP A 183 12.56 -21.92 3.78
CA ASP A 183 11.47 -21.04 4.15
C ASP A 183 10.21 -21.86 4.42
N SER A 184 9.23 -21.27 5.07
CA SER A 184 7.99 -21.97 5.41
C SER A 184 6.76 -21.11 5.37
N ILE A 185 5.67 -21.70 4.88
CA ILE A 185 4.36 -21.09 4.76
C ILE A 185 3.41 -21.92 5.61
N TYR A 186 2.67 -21.28 6.52
CA TYR A 186 1.61 -21.96 7.25
C TYR A 186 0.33 -21.86 6.45
N ALA A 187 -0.47 -22.92 6.41
CA ALA A 187 -1.68 -22.95 5.61
C ALA A 187 -2.76 -23.84 6.20
N ASN A 188 -3.98 -23.70 5.69
CA ASN A 188 -5.11 -24.57 6.02
C ASN A 188 -5.85 -25.09 4.78
N GLY A 189 -5.24 -24.97 3.61
CA GLY A 189 -5.82 -25.33 2.32
C GLY A 189 -6.20 -24.14 1.48
N SER A 190 -6.96 -23.20 2.06
CA SER A 190 -7.48 -22.01 1.37
C SER A 190 -6.82 -20.71 1.84
N LEU A 191 -6.24 -20.69 3.04
CA LEU A 191 -5.48 -19.56 3.58
C LEU A 191 -4.01 -19.95 3.75
N PHE A 192 -3.13 -19.01 3.43
CA PHE A 192 -1.67 -19.13 3.48
C PHE A 192 -1.09 -17.95 4.26
N ASP A 193 -0.39 -18.19 5.36
CA ASP A 193 0.37 -17.20 6.14
C ASP A 193 1.85 -17.32 5.81
N TYR A 194 2.38 -16.24 5.24
CA TYR A 194 3.78 -16.11 4.90
C TYR A 194 4.31 -14.75 5.35
N LYS A 195 5.29 -14.77 6.26
CA LYS A 195 5.95 -13.58 6.84
C LYS A 195 4.94 -12.55 7.38
N GLY A 196 3.87 -13.04 8.03
CA GLY A 196 2.82 -12.21 8.64
C GLY A 196 1.81 -11.64 7.65
N LYS A 197 1.82 -12.09 6.39
CA LYS A 197 0.83 -11.75 5.36
C LYS A 197 -0.05 -12.94 5.05
N ILE A 198 -1.34 -12.68 4.86
CA ILE A 198 -2.34 -13.71 4.59
C ILE A 198 -2.71 -13.69 3.11
N PHE A 199 -2.71 -14.85 2.47
CA PHE A 199 -3.13 -15.05 1.10
C PHE A 199 -4.28 -16.04 1.06
N PHE A 200 -5.20 -15.86 0.12
CA PHE A 200 -6.42 -16.63 0.01
C PHE A 200 -6.59 -17.24 -1.38
N ALA A 201 -7.11 -18.45 -1.41
CA ALA A 201 -7.64 -19.11 -2.59
C ALA A 201 -9.10 -19.50 -2.37
N ASP A 202 -9.89 -19.44 -3.44
CA ASP A 202 -11.32 -19.79 -3.42
C ASP A 202 -11.57 -21.28 -3.12
N LYS A 203 -10.54 -22.12 -3.29
CA LYS A 203 -10.61 -23.57 -3.11
C LYS A 203 -9.46 -24.05 -2.23
N ASN A 204 -9.58 -25.27 -1.70
CA ASN A 204 -8.52 -25.92 -0.97
C ASN A 204 -7.46 -26.44 -1.96
N ILE A 205 -6.37 -25.71 -2.13
CA ILE A 205 -5.29 -26.08 -3.06
C ILE A 205 -4.50 -27.29 -2.54
N ILE A 206 -4.29 -27.36 -1.23
CA ILE A 206 -3.43 -28.38 -0.60
C ILE A 206 -4.02 -29.78 -0.76
N GLU A 207 -5.35 -29.90 -0.71
CA GLU A 207 -6.05 -31.18 -0.79
C GLU A 207 -5.68 -32.01 -2.02
N LYS A 208 -5.50 -31.36 -3.18
CA LYS A 208 -5.04 -32.00 -4.42
C LYS A 208 -3.73 -32.78 -4.25
N TYR A 209 -2.83 -32.29 -3.40
CA TYR A 209 -1.48 -32.82 -3.20
C TYR A 209 -1.36 -33.72 -1.96
N LEU A 210 -2.44 -33.91 -1.19
CA LEU A 210 -2.46 -34.83 -0.04
C LEU A 210 -2.91 -36.24 -0.42
N THR A 211 -3.57 -36.39 -1.58
CA THR A 211 -4.18 -37.65 -2.06
C THR A 211 -3.35 -38.39 -3.12
N GLU A 212 -2.20 -37.86 -3.52
CA GLU A 212 -1.23 -38.48 -4.46
C GLU A 212 -0.10 -39.26 -3.76
#